data_AF-A0A6X6HEJ6-F1
#
_entry.id   AF-A0A6X6HEJ6-F1
#
_cell.length_a   1.000
_cell.length_b   1.000
_cell.length_c   1.000
_cell.angle_alpha   90.00
_cell.angle_beta   90.00
_cell.angle_gamma   90.00
#
_symmetry.space_group_name_H-M   'P 1'
#
loop_
_entity.id
_entity.type
_entity.pdbx_description
1 polymer ?
#
loop_
_entity_poly.entity_id
_entity_poly.type
_entity_poly.pdbx_seq_one_letter_code
_entity_poly.pdbx_strand_id
1 'polypeptide(L)'
;MLEVTDLYGNSEPLTNHSILENNFEINTVPDLNFTVYRKFNERAFDMITEKCVITEVESKEMYRVEMFSCIGSGDAIGYNVQCLHIIKDLNNKLLTSELKGSQTIKSCMDFIVSGTKFTYEILDSFSSFDFESLGNDFALNVLLNNILVNFKAEFEVTNYHIVIRKKIGIENAFIFADGFNINKLSFTNDSTNLATRISGDGKSGDNGNPIVTTTYTSPNADIYGIIDAAKYSDDSTTTANLKARLKETL
;
A
#
# COMPACT_ATOMS: atom_id res chain seq x y z
N MET A 1 9.90 -22.49 -2.67
CA MET A 1 11.28 -22.65 -2.15
C MET A 1 11.92 -21.27 -2.16
N LEU A 2 12.81 -20.95 -1.22
CA LEU A 2 13.49 -19.64 -1.22
C LEU A 2 14.93 -19.77 -1.71
N GLU A 3 15.50 -18.65 -2.15
CA GLU A 3 16.92 -18.48 -2.45
C GLU A 3 17.39 -17.20 -1.76
N VAL A 4 18.55 -17.24 -1.11
CA VAL A 4 19.20 -16.04 -0.55
C VAL A 4 20.30 -15.61 -1.51
N THR A 5 20.35 -14.32 -1.81
CA THR A 5 21.41 -13.68 -2.56
C THR A 5 22.08 -12.64 -1.68
N ASP A 6 23.39 -12.80 -1.44
CA ASP A 6 24.17 -11.89 -0.61
C ASP A 6 24.45 -10.56 -1.32
N LEU A 7 25.11 -9.63 -0.63
CA LEU A 7 25.45 -8.31 -1.18
C LEU A 7 26.48 -8.36 -2.33
N TYR A 8 27.19 -9.48 -2.49
CA TYR A 8 28.19 -9.70 -3.53
C TYR A 8 27.60 -10.41 -4.77
N GLY A 9 26.33 -10.81 -4.71
CA GLY A 9 25.62 -11.50 -5.79
C GLY A 9 25.83 -13.01 -5.82
N ASN A 10 26.36 -13.61 -4.76
CA ASN A 10 26.34 -15.06 -4.62
C ASN A 10 24.95 -15.50 -4.16
N SER A 11 24.49 -16.66 -4.64
CA SER A 11 23.16 -17.19 -4.31
C SER A 11 23.24 -18.62 -3.81
N GLU A 12 22.47 -18.94 -2.78
CA GLU A 12 22.31 -20.31 -2.25
C GLU A 12 20.83 -20.60 -1.98
N PRO A 13 20.37 -21.85 -2.22
CA PRO A 13 18.98 -22.23 -1.94
C PRO A 13 18.73 -22.28 -0.43
N LEU A 14 17.56 -21.79 -0.02
CA LEU A 14 17.07 -21.80 1.34
C LEU A 14 15.81 -22.67 1.42
N THR A 15 15.96 -23.81 2.09
CA THR A 15 14.93 -24.85 2.22
C THR A 15 14.55 -25.07 3.68
N ASN A 16 13.53 -25.89 3.94
CA ASN A 16 13.12 -26.25 5.31
C ASN A 16 12.90 -25.03 6.23
N HIS A 17 12.40 -23.94 5.64
CA HIS A 17 11.89 -22.78 6.35
C HIS A 17 10.47 -23.08 6.85
N SER A 18 9.97 -22.28 7.79
CA SER A 18 8.57 -22.32 8.20
C SER A 18 7.63 -22.06 7.02
N ILE A 19 6.32 -22.22 7.24
CA ILE A 19 5.33 -21.66 6.33
C ILE A 19 5.64 -20.16 6.14
N LEU A 20 5.58 -19.71 4.89
CA LEU A 20 5.80 -18.31 4.55
C LEU A 20 4.58 -17.50 4.98
N GLU A 21 4.82 -16.48 5.79
CA GLU A 21 3.80 -15.51 6.18
C GLU A 21 3.91 -14.33 5.22
N ASN A 22 2.99 -14.28 4.24
CA ASN A 22 2.90 -13.19 3.28
C ASN A 22 1.69 -12.32 3.59
N ASN A 23 1.90 -11.05 3.94
CA ASN A 23 0.82 -10.09 4.07
C ASN A 23 0.80 -9.19 2.82
N PHE A 24 -0.31 -9.30 2.08
CA PHE A 24 -0.59 -8.44 0.95
C PHE A 24 -1.81 -7.60 1.28
N GLU A 25 -1.62 -6.28 1.33
CA GLU A 25 -2.71 -5.33 1.42
C GLU A 25 -2.62 -4.38 0.22
N ILE A 26 -3.78 -3.93 -0.26
CA ILE A 26 -3.82 -2.97 -1.36
C ILE A 26 -3.12 -1.69 -0.90
N ASN A 27 -2.28 -1.15 -1.78
CA ASN A 27 -1.56 0.10 -1.54
C ASN A 27 -0.62 0.09 -0.33
N THR A 28 -0.09 -1.08 0.04
CA THR A 28 0.98 -1.20 1.04
C THR A 28 2.20 -1.91 0.45
N VAL A 29 3.31 -1.91 1.19
CA VAL A 29 4.50 -2.69 0.82
C VAL A 29 4.29 -4.12 1.29
N PRO A 30 4.25 -5.13 0.39
CA PRO A 30 4.14 -6.52 0.81
C PRO A 30 5.31 -6.95 1.68
N ASP A 31 5.05 -7.81 2.66
CA ASP A 31 6.07 -8.43 3.48
C ASP A 31 6.16 -9.95 3.23
N LEU A 32 7.30 -10.51 3.63
CA LEU A 32 7.55 -11.94 3.64
C LEU A 32 8.32 -12.26 4.91
N ASN A 33 7.65 -12.98 5.82
CA ASN A 33 8.23 -13.38 7.10
C ASN A 33 8.36 -14.91 7.17
N PHE A 34 9.47 -15.39 7.70
CA PHE A 34 9.71 -16.82 7.87
C PHE A 34 10.77 -17.11 8.94
N THR A 35 10.75 -18.35 9.44
CA THR A 35 11.80 -18.89 10.30
C THR A 35 12.65 -19.87 9.51
N VAL A 36 13.98 -19.80 9.67
CA VAL A 36 14.93 -20.76 9.08
C VAL A 36 15.95 -21.23 10.10
N TYR A 37 16.35 -22.50 10.04
CA TYR A 37 17.38 -23.07 10.92
C TYR A 37 18.65 -23.40 10.15
N ARG A 38 19.80 -23.14 10.78
CA ARG A 38 21.13 -23.37 10.20
C ARG A 38 21.40 -24.84 9.86
N LYS A 39 20.85 -25.77 10.64
CA LYS A 39 21.05 -27.23 10.51
C LYS A 39 20.84 -27.78 9.09
N PHE A 40 19.92 -27.18 8.33
CA PHE A 40 19.58 -27.62 6.97
C PHE A 40 20.06 -26.67 5.87
N ASN A 41 20.63 -25.52 6.26
CA ASN A 41 20.88 -24.39 5.36
C ASN A 41 22.21 -23.71 5.69
N GLU A 42 23.25 -24.42 6.14
CA GLU A 42 24.43 -23.78 6.74
C GLU A 42 25.00 -22.62 5.90
N ARG A 43 25.17 -22.82 4.59
CA ARG A 43 25.66 -21.78 3.67
C ARG A 43 24.67 -20.63 3.50
N ALA A 44 23.43 -20.93 3.13
CA ALA A 44 22.40 -19.92 2.94
C ALA A 44 22.11 -19.13 4.23
N PHE A 45 22.16 -19.81 5.38
CA PHE A 45 21.97 -19.20 6.70
C PHE A 45 23.04 -18.16 7.00
N ASP A 46 24.31 -18.49 6.71
CA ASP A 46 25.43 -17.57 6.92
C ASP A 46 25.44 -16.41 5.90
N MET A 47 24.65 -16.50 4.81
CA MET A 47 24.42 -15.42 3.84
C MET A 47 23.29 -14.45 4.22
N ILE A 48 22.49 -14.78 5.25
CA ILE A 48 21.45 -13.87 5.74
C ILE A 48 22.13 -12.73 6.50
N THR A 49 22.32 -11.62 5.82
CA THR A 49 22.85 -10.37 6.37
C THR A 49 21.86 -9.24 6.15
N GLU A 50 22.16 -8.06 6.70
CA GLU A 50 21.38 -6.87 6.41
C GLU A 50 21.29 -6.62 4.90
N LYS A 51 20.07 -6.32 4.45
CA LYS A 51 19.78 -5.94 3.05
C LYS A 51 20.11 -7.02 2.01
N CYS A 52 20.42 -8.26 2.38
CA CYS A 52 20.46 -9.36 1.41
C CYS A 52 19.07 -9.57 0.78
N VAL A 53 19.01 -10.25 -0.37
CA VAL A 53 17.77 -10.46 -1.13
C VAL A 53 17.32 -11.90 -0.95
N ILE A 54 16.07 -12.07 -0.55
CA ILE A 54 15.35 -13.35 -0.57
C ILE A 54 14.50 -13.38 -1.83
N THR A 55 14.67 -14.42 -2.65
CA THR A 55 13.86 -14.64 -3.86
C THR A 55 12.99 -15.86 -3.65
N GLU A 56 11.68 -15.73 -3.87
CA GLU A 56 10.79 -16.88 -3.96
C GLU A 56 10.93 -17.51 -5.36
N VAL A 57 11.31 -18.78 -5.41
CA VAL A 57 11.83 -19.41 -6.63
C VAL A 57 10.75 -19.65 -7.69
N GLU A 58 9.49 -19.86 -7.30
CA GLU A 58 8.39 -20.14 -8.22
C GLU A 58 7.85 -18.88 -8.88
N SER A 59 7.55 -17.86 -8.08
CA SER A 59 7.02 -16.55 -8.47
C SER A 59 8.11 -15.61 -9.01
N LYS A 60 9.37 -15.82 -8.63
CA LYS A 60 10.51 -14.92 -8.87
C LYS A 60 10.39 -13.56 -8.18
N GLU A 61 9.50 -13.42 -7.20
CA GLU A 61 9.38 -12.20 -6.43
C GLU A 61 10.56 -12.06 -5.46
N MET A 62 11.10 -10.84 -5.38
CA MET A 62 12.27 -10.49 -4.58
C MET A 62 11.86 -9.64 -3.39
N TYR A 63 12.46 -9.98 -2.25
CA TYR A 63 12.25 -9.32 -0.98
C TYR A 63 13.62 -8.97 -0.38
N ARG A 64 13.71 -7.81 0.25
CA ARG A 64 14.92 -7.38 0.95
C ARG A 64 14.79 -7.66 2.44
N VAL A 65 15.81 -8.28 3.03
CA VAL A 65 15.87 -8.49 4.48
C VAL A 65 16.00 -7.13 5.17
N GLU A 66 15.02 -6.81 6.01
CA GLU A 66 14.99 -5.59 6.81
C GLU A 66 15.38 -5.86 8.26
N MET A 67 14.98 -7.03 8.78
CA MET A 67 15.30 -7.44 10.13
C MET A 67 15.45 -8.96 10.19
N PHE A 68 16.34 -9.44 11.03
CA PHE A 68 16.36 -10.83 11.46
C PHE A 68 16.78 -10.92 12.92
N SER A 69 16.30 -11.94 13.63
CA SER A 69 16.61 -12.16 15.04
C SER A 69 16.99 -13.61 15.29
N CYS A 70 18.05 -13.81 16.07
CA CYS A 70 18.51 -15.13 16.46
C CYS A 70 17.51 -15.80 17.39
N ILE A 71 17.13 -17.02 17.05
CA ILE A 71 16.40 -17.93 17.93
C ILE A 71 17.27 -19.16 18.19
N GLY A 72 17.32 -19.58 19.44
CA GLY A 72 18.12 -20.72 19.87
C GLY A 72 17.43 -21.53 20.96
N SER A 73 17.39 -22.85 20.80
CA SER A 73 16.99 -23.76 21.87
C SER A 73 17.83 -25.05 21.77
N GLY A 74 18.63 -25.31 22.81
CA GLY A 74 19.63 -26.37 22.77
C GLY A 74 20.63 -26.16 21.64
N ASP A 75 20.81 -27.17 20.79
CA ASP A 75 21.77 -27.17 19.68
C ASP A 75 21.20 -26.57 18.37
N ALA A 76 19.94 -26.13 18.37
CA ALA A 76 19.32 -25.55 17.18
C ALA A 76 19.48 -24.02 17.19
N ILE A 77 20.20 -23.49 16.19
CA ILE A 77 20.30 -22.05 15.89
C ILE A 77 19.47 -21.75 14.65
N GLY A 78 18.65 -20.70 14.72
CA GLY A 78 17.82 -20.23 13.62
C GLY A 78 17.65 -18.72 13.61
N TYR A 79 16.99 -18.21 12.57
CA TYR A 79 16.58 -16.83 12.44
C TYR A 79 15.07 -16.74 12.21
N ASN A 80 14.42 -15.80 12.91
CA ASN A 80 13.18 -15.21 12.43
C ASN A 80 13.57 -14.06 11.50
N VAL A 81 13.19 -14.14 10.23
CA VAL A 81 13.56 -13.21 9.18
C VAL A 81 12.32 -12.43 8.76
N GLN A 82 12.45 -11.10 8.67
CA GLN A 82 11.43 -10.19 8.18
C GLN A 82 11.95 -9.47 6.94
N CYS A 83 11.24 -9.63 5.84
CA CYS A 83 11.59 -9.04 4.57
C CYS A 83 10.47 -8.13 4.09
N LEU A 84 10.83 -7.06 3.38
CA LEU A 84 9.89 -6.24 2.61
C LEU A 84 10.13 -6.45 1.13
N HIS A 85 9.08 -6.45 0.32
CA HIS A 85 9.19 -6.55 -1.12
C HIS A 85 10.15 -5.49 -1.69
N ILE A 86 10.86 -5.81 -2.77
CA ILE A 86 11.94 -4.98 -3.32
C ILE A 86 11.50 -3.55 -3.67
N ILE A 87 10.20 -3.31 -3.87
CA ILE A 87 9.59 -1.97 -3.99
C ILE A 87 10.02 -1.01 -2.87
N LYS A 88 10.34 -1.53 -1.68
CA LYS A 88 10.85 -0.74 -0.56
C LYS A 88 12.11 0.04 -0.94
N ASP A 89 12.92 -0.44 -1.88
CA ASP A 89 14.12 0.23 -2.38
C ASP A 89 13.82 1.57 -3.04
N LEU A 90 12.60 1.79 -3.53
CA LEU A 90 12.18 3.09 -4.03
C LEU A 90 12.32 4.17 -2.95
N ASN A 91 12.21 3.78 -1.68
CA ASN A 91 12.41 4.67 -0.53
C ASN A 91 13.87 5.09 -0.32
N ASN A 92 14.84 4.52 -1.05
CA ASN A 92 16.23 4.99 -0.98
C ASN A 92 16.44 6.30 -1.76
N LYS A 93 15.48 6.69 -2.60
CA LYS A 93 15.52 7.96 -3.34
C LYS A 93 14.78 9.04 -2.57
N LEU A 94 15.52 10.07 -2.15
CA LEU A 94 14.95 11.32 -1.65
C LEU A 94 14.66 12.26 -2.81
N LEU A 95 13.43 12.79 -2.89
CA LEU A 95 13.05 13.80 -3.88
C LEU A 95 13.35 15.19 -3.30
N THR A 96 14.39 15.85 -3.79
CA THR A 96 14.80 17.19 -3.30
C THR A 96 14.13 18.35 -4.04
N SER A 97 13.23 18.05 -4.98
CA SER A 97 12.44 19.02 -5.72
C SER A 97 10.95 18.69 -5.57
N GLU A 98 10.10 19.55 -6.10
CA GLU A 98 8.65 19.42 -6.01
C GLU A 98 7.99 19.65 -7.37
N LEU A 99 6.91 18.91 -7.63
CA LEU A 99 5.95 19.22 -8.66
C LEU A 99 4.81 20.05 -8.06
N LYS A 100 4.33 21.04 -8.83
CA LYS A 100 3.22 21.91 -8.46
C LYS A 100 2.25 22.08 -9.61
N GLY A 101 1.05 22.54 -9.32
CA GLY A 101 0.00 22.77 -10.31
C GLY A 101 -0.59 21.46 -10.84
N SER A 102 -1.29 21.57 -11.98
CA SER A 102 -1.91 20.43 -12.64
C SER A 102 -0.88 19.44 -13.18
N GLN A 103 -0.84 18.23 -12.61
CA GLN A 103 0.05 17.13 -13.00
C GLN A 103 -0.75 15.92 -13.46
N THR A 104 -0.22 15.23 -14.47
CA THR A 104 -0.70 13.89 -14.84
C THR A 104 -0.05 12.84 -13.95
N ILE A 105 -0.72 11.70 -13.73
CA ILE A 105 -0.13 10.59 -12.98
C ILE A 105 1.18 10.12 -13.61
N LYS A 106 1.30 10.20 -14.95
CA LYS A 106 2.55 9.92 -15.68
C LYS A 106 3.69 10.85 -15.23
N SER A 107 3.45 12.16 -15.17
CA SER A 107 4.44 13.15 -14.69
C SER A 107 4.92 12.80 -13.27
N CYS A 108 3.98 12.44 -12.39
CA CYS A 108 4.31 12.03 -11.03
C CYS A 108 5.12 10.72 -10.98
N MET A 109 4.75 9.72 -11.79
CA MET A 109 5.47 8.45 -11.87
C MET A 109 6.89 8.64 -12.44
N ASP A 110 7.05 9.40 -13.53
CA ASP A 110 8.35 9.77 -14.09
C ASP A 110 9.24 10.42 -13.02
N PHE A 111 8.66 11.33 -12.23
CA PHE A 111 9.36 12.04 -11.17
C PHE A 111 9.88 11.10 -10.08
N ILE A 112 9.06 10.16 -9.59
CA ILE A 112 9.48 9.24 -8.53
C ILE A 112 10.46 8.16 -9.03
N VAL A 113 10.31 7.65 -10.26
CA VAL A 113 11.17 6.56 -10.76
C VAL A 113 12.49 7.04 -11.39
N SER A 114 12.57 8.31 -11.82
CA SER A 114 13.76 8.83 -12.54
C SER A 114 15.06 8.57 -11.77
N GLY A 115 16.08 8.01 -12.43
CA GLY A 115 17.37 7.70 -11.81
C GLY A 115 17.35 6.50 -10.84
N THR A 116 16.26 5.74 -10.78
CA THR A 116 16.17 4.46 -10.06
C THR A 116 16.17 3.28 -11.05
N LYS A 117 16.18 2.05 -10.52
CA LYS A 117 15.99 0.83 -11.33
C LYS A 117 14.51 0.56 -11.64
N PHE A 118 13.60 1.29 -11.01
CA PHE A 118 12.18 1.04 -11.16
C PHE A 118 11.67 1.54 -12.51
N THR A 119 10.79 0.73 -13.09
CA THR A 119 9.98 1.08 -14.25
C THR A 119 8.52 1.06 -13.85
N TYR A 120 7.66 1.65 -14.67
CA TYR A 120 6.23 1.60 -14.42
C TYR A 120 5.41 1.50 -15.70
N GLU A 121 4.19 1.01 -15.53
CA GLU A 121 3.12 1.01 -16.53
C GLU A 121 1.84 1.60 -15.91
N ILE A 122 1.07 2.34 -16.71
CA ILE A 122 -0.23 2.87 -16.32
C ILE A 122 -1.26 2.24 -17.26
N LEU A 123 -2.13 1.39 -16.73
CA LEU A 123 -3.09 0.63 -17.54
C LEU A 123 -4.43 1.35 -17.74
N ASP A 124 -4.77 2.28 -16.85
CA ASP A 124 -6.02 3.01 -16.88
C ASP A 124 -5.82 4.50 -17.19
N SER A 125 -6.91 5.18 -17.59
CA SER A 125 -6.89 6.62 -17.83
C SER A 125 -7.23 7.41 -16.56
N PHE A 126 -6.36 8.34 -16.17
CA PHE A 126 -6.52 9.21 -15.01
C PHE A 126 -6.61 10.67 -15.45
N SER A 127 -7.51 11.45 -14.83
CA SER A 127 -7.51 12.91 -14.96
C SER A 127 -6.31 13.50 -14.23
N SER A 128 -5.82 14.66 -14.68
CA SER A 128 -4.80 15.41 -13.94
C SER A 128 -5.28 15.80 -12.54
N PHE A 129 -4.34 15.93 -11.61
CA PHE A 129 -4.57 16.42 -10.25
C PHE A 129 -3.75 17.68 -10.01
N ASP A 130 -4.32 18.66 -9.31
CA ASP A 130 -3.65 19.93 -8.99
C ASP A 130 -2.94 19.83 -7.64
N PHE A 131 -1.61 19.85 -7.64
CA PHE A 131 -0.79 19.73 -6.44
C PHE A 131 -0.30 21.10 -5.95
N GLU A 132 -0.56 21.42 -4.68
CA GLU A 132 0.12 22.53 -4.00
C GLU A 132 1.63 22.27 -3.89
N SER A 133 2.02 21.03 -3.57
CA SER A 133 3.39 20.52 -3.64
C SER A 133 3.38 18.99 -3.62
N LEU A 134 4.20 18.36 -4.46
CA LEU A 134 4.44 16.92 -4.50
C LEU A 134 5.95 16.65 -4.61
N GLY A 135 6.57 16.17 -3.53
CA GLY A 135 8.01 15.97 -3.46
C GLY A 135 8.54 16.23 -2.04
N ASN A 136 9.82 16.57 -1.91
CA ASN A 136 10.48 16.82 -0.61
C ASN A 136 10.36 15.66 0.39
N ASP A 137 10.17 14.44 -0.10
CA ASP A 137 10.03 13.21 0.68
C ASP A 137 10.64 12.04 -0.12
N PHE A 138 10.72 10.87 0.48
CA PHE A 138 11.17 9.66 -0.18
C PHE A 138 10.16 9.21 -1.25
N ALA A 139 10.69 8.74 -2.39
CA ALA A 139 9.87 8.42 -3.55
C ALA A 139 8.76 7.39 -3.28
N LEU A 140 9.01 6.41 -2.40
CA LEU A 140 7.98 5.45 -1.99
C LEU A 140 6.88 6.10 -1.15
N ASN A 141 7.22 6.99 -0.21
CA ASN A 141 6.21 7.72 0.57
C ASN A 141 5.34 8.58 -0.34
N VAL A 142 5.95 9.27 -1.31
CA VAL A 142 5.22 10.07 -2.30
C VAL A 142 4.29 9.20 -3.14
N LEU A 143 4.70 8.00 -3.54
CA LEU A 143 3.83 7.03 -4.21
C LEU A 143 2.62 6.69 -3.34
N LEU A 144 2.85 6.16 -2.14
CA LEU A 144 1.81 5.58 -1.28
C LEU A 144 0.85 6.63 -0.73
N ASN A 145 1.38 7.75 -0.24
CA ASN A 145 0.59 8.71 0.54
C ASN A 145 0.07 9.88 -0.31
N ASN A 146 0.63 10.12 -1.48
CA ASN A 146 0.21 11.23 -2.34
C ASN A 146 -0.31 10.76 -3.69
N ILE A 147 0.47 10.04 -4.49
CA ILE A 147 0.08 9.70 -5.87
C ILE A 147 -1.15 8.79 -5.85
N LEU A 148 -1.09 7.65 -5.16
CA LEU A 148 -2.20 6.69 -5.12
C LEU A 148 -3.47 7.29 -4.50
N VAL A 149 -3.32 8.07 -3.43
CA VAL A 149 -4.43 8.72 -2.71
C VAL A 149 -5.14 9.77 -3.56
N ASN A 150 -4.39 10.64 -4.24
CA ASN A 150 -4.96 11.76 -4.99
C ASN A 150 -5.54 11.34 -6.34
N PHE A 151 -4.91 10.38 -7.02
CA PHE A 151 -5.43 9.84 -8.28
C PHE A 151 -6.46 8.72 -8.07
N LYS A 152 -6.74 8.31 -6.82
CA LYS A 152 -7.57 7.15 -6.49
C LYS A 152 -7.13 5.91 -7.28
N ALA A 153 -5.83 5.70 -7.27
CA ALA A 153 -5.17 4.62 -7.97
C ALA A 153 -4.76 3.53 -6.99
N GLU A 154 -4.62 2.34 -7.53
CA GLU A 154 -4.06 1.17 -6.86
C GLU A 154 -2.81 0.71 -7.63
N PHE A 155 -1.88 0.05 -6.92
CA PHE A 155 -0.67 -0.48 -7.57
C PHE A 155 -0.49 -1.98 -7.35
N GLU A 156 -0.02 -2.64 -8.40
CA GLU A 156 0.59 -3.96 -8.34
C GLU A 156 2.09 -3.77 -8.59
N VAL A 157 2.91 -4.69 -8.08
CA VAL A 157 4.34 -4.65 -8.32
C VAL A 157 4.85 -6.06 -8.56
N THR A 158 5.71 -6.19 -9.57
CA THR A 158 6.55 -7.36 -9.78
C THR A 158 7.98 -6.87 -9.79
N ASN A 159 8.70 -7.15 -8.70
CA ASN A 159 10.06 -6.71 -8.51
C ASN A 159 10.26 -5.19 -8.75
N TYR A 160 10.98 -4.82 -9.82
CA TYR A 160 11.29 -3.45 -10.20
C TYR A 160 10.28 -2.83 -11.19
N HIS A 161 9.14 -3.48 -11.41
CA HIS A 161 8.10 -3.00 -12.32
C HIS A 161 6.81 -2.71 -11.56
N ILE A 162 6.37 -1.45 -11.60
CA ILE A 162 5.18 -0.95 -10.92
C ILE A 162 4.04 -0.81 -11.93
N VAL A 163 2.90 -1.44 -11.67
CA VAL A 163 1.71 -1.33 -12.51
C VAL A 163 0.65 -0.51 -11.77
N ILE A 164 0.17 0.55 -12.40
CA ILE A 164 -0.84 1.45 -11.84
C ILE A 164 -2.20 1.20 -12.50
N ARG A 165 -3.23 1.00 -11.68
CA ARG A 165 -4.63 0.75 -12.08
C ARG A 165 -5.60 1.60 -11.26
N LYS A 166 -6.86 1.72 -11.69
CA LYS A 166 -7.93 2.30 -10.86
C LYS A 166 -8.42 1.34 -9.79
N LYS A 167 -8.42 0.05 -10.10
CA LYS A 167 -8.91 -1.01 -9.22
C LYS A 167 -8.21 -2.31 -9.58
N ILE A 168 -7.71 -2.99 -8.57
CA ILE A 168 -7.13 -4.33 -8.62
C ILE A 168 -8.24 -5.33 -8.29
N GLY A 169 -8.22 -6.46 -8.99
CA GLY A 169 -9.23 -7.50 -8.88
C GLY A 169 -10.39 -7.32 -9.84
N ILE A 170 -11.08 -8.43 -10.08
CA ILE A 170 -12.25 -8.52 -10.96
C ILE A 170 -13.49 -8.86 -10.13
N GLU A 171 -14.62 -8.29 -10.51
CA GLU A 171 -15.89 -8.66 -9.88
C GLU A 171 -16.23 -10.11 -10.20
N ASN A 172 -16.72 -10.84 -9.19
CA ASN A 172 -17.08 -12.26 -9.29
C ASN A 172 -15.90 -13.18 -9.69
N ALA A 173 -14.67 -12.82 -9.32
CA ALA A 173 -13.47 -13.64 -9.59
C ALA A 173 -13.58 -15.07 -9.02
N PHE A 174 -14.23 -15.21 -7.87
CA PHE A 174 -14.42 -16.46 -7.16
C PHE A 174 -15.71 -16.40 -6.33
N ILE A 175 -16.21 -17.57 -5.94
CA ILE A 175 -17.35 -17.71 -5.03
C ILE A 175 -16.81 -18.34 -3.74
N PHE A 176 -17.11 -17.73 -2.59
CA PHE A 176 -16.92 -18.38 -1.29
C PHE A 176 -18.19 -19.16 -0.93
N ALA A 177 -18.07 -20.48 -0.85
CA ALA A 177 -19.14 -21.39 -0.50
C ALA A 177 -18.77 -22.14 0.79
N ASP A 178 -19.53 -21.87 1.86
CA ASP A 178 -19.35 -22.50 3.16
C ASP A 178 -19.44 -24.03 3.08
N GLY A 179 -18.46 -24.72 3.69
CA GLY A 179 -18.32 -26.18 3.60
C GLY A 179 -17.78 -26.73 2.27
N PHE A 180 -17.44 -25.87 1.29
CA PHE A 180 -16.76 -26.27 0.05
C PHE A 180 -15.33 -25.78 0.01
N ASN A 181 -15.13 -24.46 -0.19
CA ASN A 181 -13.81 -23.85 -0.35
C ASN A 181 -13.42 -22.93 0.82
N ILE A 182 -14.28 -22.80 1.84
CA ILE A 182 -13.98 -22.09 3.08
C ILE A 182 -14.24 -23.02 4.28
N ASN A 183 -13.28 -23.06 5.21
CA ASN A 183 -13.40 -23.83 6.45
C ASN A 183 -14.07 -23.05 7.58
N LYS A 184 -14.03 -21.72 7.50
CA LYS A 184 -14.60 -20.81 8.51
C LYS A 184 -15.00 -19.51 7.83
N LEU A 185 -16.25 -19.11 8.01
CA LEU A 185 -16.75 -17.78 7.68
C LEU A 185 -17.01 -17.03 8.99
N SER A 186 -16.46 -15.83 9.14
CA SER A 186 -16.74 -14.95 10.26
C SER A 186 -17.12 -13.57 9.75
N PHE A 187 -18.18 -13.00 10.31
CA PHE A 187 -18.65 -11.66 10.02
C PHE A 187 -18.71 -10.85 11.31
N THR A 188 -18.09 -9.67 11.29
CA THR A 188 -18.16 -8.69 12.38
C THR A 188 -18.85 -7.46 11.84
N ASN A 189 -19.88 -6.99 12.54
CA ASN A 189 -20.52 -5.70 12.28
C ASN A 189 -20.18 -4.75 13.43
N ASP A 190 -19.56 -3.62 13.11
CA ASP A 190 -19.30 -2.54 14.04
C ASP A 190 -20.11 -1.31 13.62
N SER A 191 -21.10 -0.95 14.43
CA SER A 191 -21.96 0.22 14.23
C SER A 191 -21.65 1.35 15.21
N THR A 192 -20.50 1.33 15.89
CA THR A 192 -20.14 2.34 16.90
C THR A 192 -20.08 3.75 16.31
N ASN A 193 -19.66 3.89 15.04
CA ASN A 193 -19.56 5.18 14.35
C ASN A 193 -20.67 5.38 13.29
N LEU A 194 -21.82 4.71 13.41
CA LEU A 194 -22.94 4.90 12.48
C LEU A 194 -23.40 6.36 12.49
N ALA A 195 -23.43 7.01 11.33
CA ALA A 195 -24.00 8.33 11.13
C ALA A 195 -24.96 8.34 9.93
N THR A 196 -25.94 9.23 9.95
CA THR A 196 -26.93 9.39 8.87
C THR A 196 -26.94 10.80 8.29
N ARG A 197 -26.16 11.72 8.85
CA ARG A 197 -25.96 13.07 8.33
C ARG A 197 -24.53 13.53 8.52
N ILE A 198 -23.96 14.17 7.50
CA ILE A 198 -22.64 14.82 7.57
C ILE A 198 -22.74 16.23 6.99
N SER A 199 -22.04 17.17 7.61
CA SER A 199 -21.87 18.53 7.09
C SER A 199 -20.41 18.75 6.72
N GLY A 200 -20.18 19.52 5.66
CA GLY A 200 -18.86 19.79 5.13
C GLY A 200 -18.63 21.24 4.75
N ASP A 201 -17.39 21.67 4.92
CA ASP A 201 -16.84 22.92 4.41
C ASP A 201 -15.93 22.62 3.21
N GLY A 202 -16.09 23.39 2.13
CA GLY A 202 -15.24 23.34 0.94
C GLY A 202 -14.27 24.53 0.94
N LYS A 203 -13.94 25.05 -0.24
CA LYS A 203 -13.02 26.20 -0.40
C LYS A 203 -13.29 27.35 0.58
N SER A 204 -12.26 27.69 1.36
CA SER A 204 -12.23 28.88 2.21
C SER A 204 -11.89 30.15 1.44
N GLY A 205 -12.43 31.28 1.90
CA GLY A 205 -12.04 32.61 1.42
C GLY A 205 -10.81 33.15 2.15
N ASP A 206 -10.29 34.27 1.68
CA ASP A 206 -9.05 34.90 2.20
C ASP A 206 -9.12 35.23 3.71
N ASN A 207 -10.32 35.30 4.28
CA ASN A 207 -10.56 35.55 5.71
C ASN A 207 -10.58 34.26 6.56
N GLY A 208 -10.31 33.09 5.97
CA GLY A 208 -10.35 31.78 6.63
C GLY A 208 -11.76 31.21 6.86
N ASN A 209 -12.81 31.89 6.39
CA ASN A 209 -14.19 31.40 6.46
C ASN A 209 -14.53 30.56 5.21
N PRO A 210 -15.22 29.42 5.36
CA PRO A 210 -15.63 28.61 4.22
C PRO A 210 -16.64 29.35 3.34
N ILE A 211 -16.37 29.43 2.04
CA ILE A 211 -17.29 30.01 1.04
C ILE A 211 -18.29 28.96 0.59
N VAL A 212 -17.88 27.69 0.61
CA VAL A 212 -18.69 26.55 0.19
C VAL A 212 -19.02 25.74 1.43
N THR A 213 -20.30 25.58 1.75
CA THR A 213 -20.75 24.65 2.80
C THR A 213 -21.93 23.84 2.29
N THR A 214 -22.02 22.58 2.70
CA THR A 214 -23.17 21.73 2.35
C THR A 214 -23.36 20.61 3.35
N THR A 215 -24.53 19.97 3.30
CA THR A 215 -24.91 18.85 4.16
C THR A 215 -25.45 17.72 3.30
N TYR A 216 -25.07 16.49 3.63
CA TYR A 216 -25.63 15.28 3.06
C TYR A 216 -26.36 14.49 4.16
N THR A 217 -27.58 14.06 3.86
CA THR A 217 -28.38 13.17 4.72
C THR A 217 -28.65 11.89 3.94
N SER A 218 -28.31 10.75 4.55
CA SER A 218 -28.57 9.43 4.00
C SER A 218 -30.07 9.12 3.99
N PRO A 219 -30.61 8.42 2.97
CA PRO A 219 -31.97 7.88 3.03
C PRO A 219 -32.24 7.00 4.25
N ASN A 220 -31.19 6.39 4.81
CA ASN A 220 -31.31 5.57 6.02
C ASN A 220 -31.60 6.41 7.29
N ALA A 221 -31.57 7.74 7.21
CA ALA A 221 -32.06 8.61 8.28
C ALA A 221 -33.55 8.40 8.59
N ASP A 222 -34.34 7.96 7.61
CA ASP A 222 -35.75 7.62 7.82
C ASP A 222 -35.92 6.39 8.72
N ILE A 223 -34.89 5.53 8.78
CA ILE A 223 -34.88 4.29 9.58
C ILE A 223 -34.22 4.52 10.94
N TYR A 224 -33.01 5.11 10.94
CA TYR A 224 -32.19 5.25 12.14
C TYR A 224 -32.34 6.61 12.84
N GLY A 225 -33.09 7.54 12.27
CA GLY A 225 -33.11 8.94 12.69
C GLY A 225 -31.86 9.69 12.23
N ILE A 226 -31.78 10.96 12.63
CA ILE A 226 -30.65 11.84 12.30
C ILE A 226 -29.53 11.64 13.33
N ILE A 227 -28.38 11.14 12.87
CA ILE A 227 -27.16 10.93 13.64
C ILE A 227 -26.04 11.68 12.93
N ASP A 228 -25.46 12.68 13.58
CA ASP A 228 -24.45 13.55 12.98
C ASP A 228 -23.04 12.96 13.06
N ALA A 229 -22.35 12.92 11.92
CA ALA A 229 -20.92 12.66 11.83
C ALA A 229 -20.10 13.91 12.19
N ALA A 230 -18.80 13.71 12.43
CA ALA A 230 -17.85 14.81 12.51
C ALA A 230 -17.85 15.63 11.21
N LYS A 231 -17.64 16.95 11.34
CA LYS A 231 -17.64 17.86 10.20
C LYS A 231 -16.45 17.56 9.28
N TYR A 232 -16.70 17.48 7.97
CA TYR A 232 -15.67 17.31 6.94
C TYR A 232 -15.16 18.68 6.45
N SER A 233 -13.88 18.78 6.10
CA SER A 233 -13.30 20.00 5.55
C SER A 233 -12.38 19.67 4.37
N ASP A 234 -12.57 20.37 3.26
CA ASP A 234 -11.75 20.20 2.06
C ASP A 234 -11.69 21.46 1.20
N ASP A 235 -10.63 22.25 1.42
CA ASP A 235 -10.39 23.53 0.76
C ASP A 235 -10.21 23.43 -0.77
N SER A 236 -10.03 22.22 -1.33
CA SER A 236 -9.84 22.01 -2.76
C SER A 236 -11.15 21.93 -3.57
N THR A 237 -12.31 21.98 -2.91
CA THR A 237 -13.59 21.54 -3.52
C THR A 237 -14.60 22.66 -3.78
N THR A 238 -15.36 22.48 -4.86
CA THR A 238 -16.56 23.27 -5.19
C THR A 238 -17.82 22.61 -4.60
N THR A 239 -18.95 23.33 -4.53
CA THR A 239 -20.19 22.86 -3.86
C THR A 239 -20.72 21.51 -4.37
N ALA A 240 -20.70 21.29 -5.70
CA ALA A 240 -21.20 20.06 -6.29
C ALA A 240 -20.29 18.86 -5.97
N ASN A 241 -18.97 19.07 -6.03
CA ASN A 241 -17.98 18.05 -5.70
C ASN A 241 -17.97 17.73 -4.20
N LEU A 242 -18.20 18.74 -3.35
CA LEU A 242 -18.28 18.58 -1.91
C LEU A 242 -19.45 17.66 -1.53
N LYS A 243 -20.64 17.83 -2.13
CA LYS A 243 -21.78 16.95 -1.84
C LYS A 243 -21.52 15.49 -2.24
N ALA A 244 -20.84 15.26 -3.36
CA ALA A 244 -20.43 13.91 -3.76
C ALA A 244 -19.43 13.31 -2.75
N ARG A 245 -18.43 14.08 -2.33
CA ARG A 245 -17.47 13.65 -1.29
C ARG A 245 -18.16 13.36 0.03
N LEU A 246 -19.08 14.20 0.47
CA LEU A 246 -19.86 13.95 1.69
C LEU A 246 -20.67 12.65 1.63
N LYS A 247 -21.16 12.27 0.45
CA LYS A 247 -21.84 10.99 0.25
C LYS A 247 -20.89 9.80 0.30
N GLU A 248 -19.65 9.95 -0.14
CA GLU A 248 -18.62 8.90 -0.08
C GLU A 248 -18.03 8.76 1.34
N THR A 249 -17.97 9.86 2.09
CA THR A 249 -17.41 9.92 3.45
C THR A 249 -18.40 9.45 4.53
N LEU A 250 -19.71 9.68 4.34
CA LEU A 250 -20.77 9.23 5.27
C LEU A 250 -21.03 7.72 5.13
#